data_AF-A0A9P9IQ22-F1
#
_entry.id   AF-A0A9P9IQ22-F1
#
_cell.length_a   1.000
_cell.length_b   1.000
_cell.length_c   1.000
_cell.angle_alpha   90.00
_cell.angle_beta   90.00
_cell.angle_gamma   90.00
#
_symmetry.space_group_name_H-M   'P 1'
#
loop_
_entity.id
_entity.type
_entity.pdbx_description
1 polymer ?
#
loop_
_entity_poly.entity_id
_entity_poly.type
_entity_poly.pdbx_seq_one_letter_code
_entity_poly.pdbx_strand_id
1 'polypeptide(L)'
;MADLSQTVEQKTTFLYFMPHTLLTILTAPYRRTFRLYTWIPLKELRCATVARDQKLLVTLIGEWQDDKYAELQSVQVAASFCAAATLSTISWNKIQNPHWVAEALWFTSLVCAIWAVITSIQTKSILDDLPDRINLTSSMPASELKRTQRVILRYKKTPGIGHWIMLFIWQFPSMMMSYAWCTYLSGLTVYVCTPFIRERQWTTKHNVAIVFLTVSGVGLITYGFLSIFVYVSEKDYERSVASTRISTNDNEPTEDPICTVQNFPLEDYVQDRSRRTSGRSKKKLLI
;
A
#
# COMPACT_ATOMS: atom_id res chain seq x y z
N MET A 1 -6.78 -46.78 -12.39
CA MET A 1 -6.09 -45.64 -13.04
C MET A 1 -6.83 -44.31 -12.88
N ALA A 2 -8.17 -44.26 -12.83
CA ALA A 2 -8.92 -43.01 -12.59
C ALA A 2 -8.79 -42.41 -11.18
N ASP A 3 -8.46 -43.22 -10.17
CA ASP A 3 -8.35 -42.77 -8.78
C ASP A 3 -7.05 -41.98 -8.52
N LEU A 4 -5.97 -42.33 -9.22
CA LEU A 4 -4.67 -41.66 -9.11
C LEU A 4 -4.68 -40.27 -9.77
N SER A 5 -5.49 -40.05 -10.82
CA SER A 5 -5.59 -38.75 -11.49
C SER A 5 -6.33 -37.72 -10.63
N GLN A 6 -7.38 -38.13 -9.92
CA GLN A 6 -8.13 -37.22 -9.03
C GLN A 6 -7.29 -36.77 -7.81
N THR A 7 -6.47 -37.66 -7.24
CA THR A 7 -5.60 -37.30 -6.11
C THR A 7 -4.48 -36.33 -6.51
N VAL A 8 -3.98 -36.42 -7.75
CA VAL A 8 -2.96 -35.50 -8.27
C VAL A 8 -3.54 -34.12 -8.54
N GLU A 9 -4.74 -34.03 -9.13
CA GLU A 9 -5.41 -32.76 -9.46
C GLU A 9 -5.87 -31.99 -8.20
N GLN A 10 -6.31 -32.72 -7.16
CA GLN A 10 -6.68 -32.11 -5.88
C GLN A 10 -5.46 -31.60 -5.10
N LYS A 11 -4.32 -32.31 -5.16
CA LYS A 11 -3.07 -31.88 -4.53
C LYS A 11 -2.45 -30.68 -5.21
N THR A 12 -2.47 -30.59 -6.55
CA THR A 12 -1.99 -29.40 -7.26
C THR A 12 -2.86 -28.19 -6.94
N THR A 13 -4.19 -28.33 -6.93
CA THR A 13 -5.10 -27.22 -6.57
C THR A 13 -4.86 -26.71 -5.14
N PHE A 14 -4.66 -27.61 -4.17
CA PHE A 14 -4.35 -27.23 -2.79
C PHE A 14 -2.95 -26.61 -2.64
N LEU A 15 -1.95 -27.14 -3.36
CA LEU A 15 -0.58 -26.62 -3.37
C LEU A 15 -0.47 -25.24 -4.00
N TYR A 16 -1.36 -24.86 -4.93
CA TYR A 16 -1.45 -23.49 -5.46
C TYR A 16 -2.31 -22.58 -4.57
N PHE A 17 -3.36 -23.10 -3.95
CA PHE A 17 -4.27 -22.34 -3.10
C PHE A 17 -3.61 -21.82 -1.82
N MET A 18 -2.82 -22.66 -1.13
CA MET A 18 -2.11 -22.27 0.10
C MET A 18 -1.12 -21.11 -0.07
N PRO A 19 -0.14 -21.15 -1.00
CA PRO A 19 0.78 -20.04 -1.22
C PRO A 19 0.07 -18.82 -1.79
N HIS A 20 -0.95 -18.98 -2.62
CA HIS A 20 -1.73 -17.84 -3.13
C HIS A 20 -2.52 -17.15 -2.00
N THR A 21 -3.11 -17.92 -1.08
CA THR A 21 -3.83 -17.40 0.08
C THR A 21 -2.86 -16.74 1.06
N LEU A 22 -1.72 -17.37 1.33
CA LEU A 22 -0.65 -16.80 2.15
C LEU A 22 -0.12 -15.50 1.54
N LEU A 23 0.14 -15.47 0.23
CA LEU A 23 0.57 -14.28 -0.49
C LEU A 23 -0.50 -13.18 -0.43
N THR A 24 -1.78 -13.56 -0.54
CA THR A 24 -2.90 -12.62 -0.42
C THR A 24 -2.96 -12.04 0.99
N ILE A 25 -2.77 -12.83 2.03
CA ILE A 25 -2.75 -12.38 3.43
C ILE A 25 -1.52 -11.51 3.71
N LEU A 26 -0.34 -11.91 3.23
CA LEU A 26 0.91 -11.17 3.42
C LEU A 26 0.91 -9.85 2.64
N THR A 27 0.26 -9.81 1.46
CA THR A 27 0.17 -8.60 0.63
C THR A 27 -1.03 -7.73 1.00
N ALA A 28 -2.09 -8.29 1.59
CA ALA A 28 -3.32 -7.57 1.90
C ALA A 28 -3.11 -6.24 2.65
N PRO A 29 -2.23 -6.15 3.68
CA PRO A 29 -2.03 -4.92 4.44
C PRO A 29 -1.58 -3.74 3.58
N TYR A 30 -0.79 -3.99 2.53
CA TYR A 30 -0.21 -2.95 1.69
C TYR A 30 -0.70 -2.97 0.23
N ARG A 31 -1.47 -3.97 -0.20
CA ARG A 31 -1.93 -4.12 -1.59
C ARG A 31 -2.70 -2.90 -2.08
N ARG A 32 -3.55 -2.33 -1.23
CA ARG A 32 -4.31 -1.12 -1.54
C ARG A 32 -3.41 0.10 -1.65
N THR A 33 -2.52 0.28 -0.67
CA THR A 33 -1.56 1.40 -0.63
C THR A 33 -0.65 1.36 -1.86
N PHE A 34 -0.17 0.18 -2.23
CA PHE A 34 0.59 -0.08 -3.45
C PHE A 34 -0.18 0.37 -4.70
N ARG A 35 -1.45 -0.03 -4.82
CA ARG A 35 -2.29 0.30 -5.98
C ARG A 35 -2.52 1.82 -6.09
N LEU A 36 -2.94 2.45 -5.01
CA LEU A 36 -3.38 3.85 -4.99
C LEU A 36 -2.22 4.84 -5.06
N TYR A 37 -1.16 4.64 -4.26
CA TYR A 37 -0.09 5.62 -4.14
C TYR A 37 1.04 5.39 -5.14
N THR A 38 1.23 4.16 -5.63
CA THR A 38 2.32 3.87 -6.58
C THR A 38 1.82 3.48 -7.96
N TRP A 39 1.01 2.43 -8.08
CA TRP A 39 0.72 1.89 -9.41
C TRP A 39 -0.09 2.83 -10.31
N ILE A 40 -1.21 3.37 -9.80
CA ILE A 40 -2.11 4.24 -10.58
C ILE A 40 -1.40 5.55 -11.00
N PRO A 41 -0.76 6.31 -10.09
CA PRO A 41 -0.07 7.54 -10.46
C PRO A 41 1.07 7.30 -11.46
N LEU A 42 1.84 6.22 -11.31
CA LEU A 42 2.91 5.91 -12.26
C LEU A 42 2.38 5.51 -13.64
N LYS A 43 1.19 4.88 -13.70
CA LYS A 43 0.51 4.61 -14.97
C LYS A 43 0.08 5.91 -15.64
N GLU A 44 -0.52 6.83 -14.88
CA GLU A 44 -0.95 8.14 -15.38
C GLU A 44 0.22 8.99 -15.89
N LEU A 45 1.31 9.06 -15.11
CA LEU A 45 2.55 9.73 -15.51
C LEU A 45 3.14 9.15 -16.80
N ARG A 46 3.02 7.83 -17.00
CA ARG A 46 3.44 7.16 -18.23
C ARG A 46 2.54 7.52 -19.41
N CYS A 47 1.23 7.56 -19.22
CA CYS A 47 0.29 7.97 -20.26
C CYS A 47 0.55 9.42 -20.71
N ALA A 48 0.70 10.34 -19.76
CA ALA A 48 1.04 11.75 -20.01
C ALA A 48 2.37 11.90 -20.78
N THR A 49 3.37 11.10 -20.40
CA THR A 49 4.65 11.04 -21.10
C THR A 49 4.49 10.63 -22.56
N VAL A 50 3.72 9.58 -22.84
CA VAL A 50 3.53 9.06 -24.21
C VAL A 50 2.75 10.05 -25.06
N ALA A 51 1.73 10.69 -24.48
CA ALA A 51 0.93 11.73 -25.12
C ALA A 51 1.70 13.05 -25.38
N ARG A 52 2.92 13.19 -24.83
CA ARG A 52 3.75 14.41 -24.88
C ARG A 52 3.06 15.66 -24.32
N ASP A 53 2.11 15.50 -23.42
CA ASP A 53 1.46 16.62 -22.76
C ASP A 53 2.29 17.08 -21.55
N GLN A 54 3.07 18.13 -21.76
CA GLN A 54 3.96 18.68 -20.74
C GLN A 54 3.21 19.31 -19.57
N LYS A 55 2.07 19.98 -19.80
CA LYS A 55 1.35 20.68 -18.74
C LYS A 55 0.74 19.68 -17.77
N LEU A 56 0.06 18.68 -18.32
CA LEU A 56 -0.54 17.60 -17.55
C LEU A 56 0.51 16.77 -16.81
N LEU A 57 1.67 16.50 -17.44
CA LEU A 57 2.77 15.78 -16.79
C LEU A 57 3.32 16.53 -15.57
N VAL A 58 3.53 17.84 -15.69
CA VAL A 58 4.02 18.69 -14.58
C VAL A 58 3.02 18.67 -13.41
N THR A 59 1.73 18.80 -13.69
CA THR A 59 0.69 18.72 -12.66
C THR A 59 0.68 17.36 -11.96
N LEU A 60 0.69 16.26 -12.72
CA LEU A 60 0.69 14.91 -12.16
C LEU A 60 1.94 14.61 -11.31
N ILE A 61 3.11 15.12 -11.71
CA ILE A 61 4.34 14.96 -10.92
C ILE A 61 4.19 15.67 -9.58
N GLY A 62 3.73 16.93 -9.58
CA GLY A 62 3.55 17.70 -8.35
C GLY A 62 2.54 17.04 -7.40
N GLU A 63 1.42 16.55 -7.92
CA GLU A 63 0.43 15.83 -7.11
C GLU A 63 0.97 14.51 -6.55
N TRP A 64 1.70 13.75 -7.36
CA TRP A 64 2.31 12.50 -6.92
C TRP A 64 3.37 12.74 -5.84
N GLN A 65 4.18 13.80 -5.96
CA GLN A 65 5.17 14.18 -4.95
C GLN A 65 4.48 14.52 -3.62
N ASP A 66 3.45 15.37 -3.64
CA ASP A 66 2.68 15.74 -2.45
C ASP A 66 2.09 14.50 -1.75
N ASP A 67 1.45 13.61 -2.52
CA ASP A 67 0.85 12.37 -2.01
C ASP A 67 1.91 11.42 -1.43
N LYS A 68 3.07 11.30 -2.10
CA LYS A 68 4.17 10.45 -1.63
C LYS A 68 4.82 10.97 -0.36
N TYR A 69 5.00 12.27 -0.26
CA TYR A 69 5.56 12.89 0.93
C TYR A 69 4.65 12.63 2.15
N ALA A 70 3.33 12.78 1.97
CA ALA A 70 2.35 12.50 3.01
C ALA A 70 2.34 11.01 3.41
N GLU A 71 2.45 10.09 2.44
CA GLU A 71 2.59 8.65 2.72
C GLU A 71 3.83 8.37 3.55
N LEU A 72 5.01 8.85 3.13
CA LEU A 72 6.28 8.63 3.83
C LEU A 72 6.26 9.20 5.25
N GLN A 73 5.69 10.39 5.45
CA GLN A 73 5.53 10.96 6.78
C GLN A 73 4.63 10.08 7.67
N SER A 74 3.51 9.59 7.14
CA SER A 74 2.63 8.68 7.88
C SER A 74 3.33 7.37 8.24
N VAL A 75 4.17 6.85 7.33
CA VAL A 75 4.98 5.64 7.54
C VAL A 75 5.98 5.84 8.68
N GLN A 76 6.69 6.97 8.70
CA GLN A 76 7.64 7.28 9.77
C GLN A 76 6.96 7.34 11.13
N VAL A 77 5.86 8.09 11.24
CA VAL A 77 5.11 8.24 12.50
C VAL A 77 4.61 6.87 12.99
N ALA A 78 3.99 6.09 12.10
CA ALA A 78 3.45 4.78 12.46
C ALA A 78 4.55 3.76 12.81
N ALA A 79 5.67 3.75 12.09
CA ALA A 79 6.80 2.86 12.37
C ALA A 79 7.50 3.23 13.68
N SER A 80 7.71 4.52 13.95
CA SER A 80 8.27 4.99 15.23
C SER A 80 7.38 4.61 16.41
N PHE A 81 6.06 4.75 16.25
CA PHE A 81 5.09 4.32 17.28
C PHE A 81 5.16 2.80 17.51
N CYS A 82 5.22 2.00 16.43
CA CYS A 82 5.38 0.55 16.53
C CYS A 82 6.71 0.15 17.22
N ALA A 83 7.82 0.83 16.90
CA ALA A 83 9.11 0.60 17.55
C ALA A 83 9.04 0.91 19.06
N ALA A 84 8.45 2.04 19.45
CA ALA A 84 8.27 2.42 20.85
C ALA A 84 7.37 1.43 21.60
N ALA A 85 6.27 1.01 20.98
CA ALA A 85 5.38 -0.02 21.54
C ALA A 85 6.13 -1.35 21.73
N THR A 86 6.92 -1.76 20.74
CA THR A 86 7.72 -2.99 20.78
C THR A 86 8.77 -2.95 21.90
N LEU A 87 9.53 -1.84 22.02
CA LEU A 87 10.51 -1.65 23.10
C LEU A 87 9.85 -1.67 24.48
N SER A 88 8.66 -1.06 24.60
CA SER A 88 7.89 -1.08 25.83
C SER A 88 7.44 -2.50 26.20
N THR A 89 6.99 -3.30 25.22
CA THR A 89 6.56 -4.69 25.47
C THR A 89 7.72 -5.62 25.81
N ILE A 90 8.93 -5.40 25.27
CA ILE A 90 10.11 -6.20 25.62
C ILE A 90 10.42 -6.09 27.11
N SER A 91 10.11 -4.97 27.76
CA SER A 91 10.26 -4.80 29.21
C SER A 91 9.33 -5.71 30.06
N TRP A 92 8.30 -6.30 29.45
CA TRP A 92 7.31 -7.15 30.13
C TRP A 92 7.77 -8.60 30.32
N ASN A 93 8.99 -8.93 29.94
CA ASN A 93 9.54 -10.30 29.99
C ASN A 93 9.82 -10.85 31.41
N LYS A 94 9.10 -10.36 32.42
CA LYS A 94 9.17 -10.85 33.80
C LYS A 94 8.45 -12.19 34.02
N ILE A 95 7.77 -12.73 33.01
CA ILE A 95 7.11 -14.05 33.11
C ILE A 95 8.17 -15.14 33.03
N GLN A 96 8.22 -16.04 34.02
CA GLN A 96 9.08 -17.22 33.98
C GLN A 96 8.67 -18.13 32.82
N ASN A 97 9.46 -18.11 31.74
CA ASN A 97 9.33 -18.87 30.50
C ASN A 97 8.21 -18.38 29.55
N PRO A 98 8.36 -17.24 28.85
CA PRO A 98 7.51 -16.93 27.69
C PRO A 98 7.78 -17.94 26.55
N HIS A 99 6.87 -18.05 25.58
CA HIS A 99 7.13 -18.81 24.36
C HIS A 99 8.09 -18.00 23.47
N TRP A 100 9.20 -18.60 23.02
CA TRP A 100 10.26 -17.93 22.26
C TRP A 100 9.75 -17.22 20.98
N VAL A 101 8.67 -17.73 20.39
CA VAL A 101 8.03 -17.12 19.21
C VAL A 101 7.55 -15.70 19.48
N ALA A 102 7.06 -15.38 20.68
CA ALA A 102 6.63 -14.03 21.00
C ALA A 102 7.81 -13.03 20.93
N GLU A 103 8.94 -13.40 21.52
CA GLU A 103 10.17 -12.60 21.50
C GLU A 103 10.71 -12.44 20.08
N ALA A 104 10.77 -13.53 19.31
CA ALA A 104 11.21 -13.51 17.91
C ALA A 104 10.35 -12.57 17.05
N LEU A 105 9.02 -12.60 17.24
CA LEU A 105 8.08 -11.73 16.54
C LEU A 105 8.25 -10.26 16.93
N TRP A 106 8.51 -9.96 18.21
CA TRP A 106 8.81 -8.59 18.65
C TRP A 106 10.13 -8.07 18.09
N PHE A 107 11.20 -8.85 18.11
CA PHE A 107 12.47 -8.43 17.48
C PHE A 107 12.31 -8.23 15.98
N THR A 108 11.55 -9.09 15.30
CA THR A 108 11.23 -8.92 13.88
C THR A 108 10.45 -7.63 13.63
N SER A 109 9.44 -7.33 14.47
CA SER A 109 8.71 -6.05 14.42
C SER A 109 9.64 -4.86 14.55
N LEU A 110 10.55 -4.89 15.53
CA LEU A 110 11.50 -3.81 15.78
C LEU A 110 12.42 -3.58 14.58
N VAL A 111 13.00 -4.65 14.04
CA VAL A 111 13.85 -4.59 12.84
C VAL A 111 13.07 -4.03 11.66
N CYS A 112 11.83 -4.49 11.45
CA CYS A 112 10.98 -3.99 10.37
C CYS A 112 10.65 -2.49 10.53
N ALA A 113 10.33 -2.06 11.74
CA ALA A 113 10.04 -0.65 12.04
C ALA A 113 11.27 0.25 11.80
N ILE A 114 12.46 -0.18 12.21
CA ILE A 114 13.71 0.56 11.97
C ILE A 114 13.97 0.69 10.47
N TRP A 115 13.85 -0.40 9.71
CA TRP A 115 14.02 -0.35 8.25
C TRP A 115 12.99 0.54 7.57
N ALA A 116 11.73 0.53 8.02
CA ALA A 116 10.69 1.42 7.51
C ALA A 116 11.06 2.91 7.69
N VAL A 117 11.58 3.28 8.88
CA VAL A 117 12.01 4.67 9.15
C VAL A 117 13.21 5.04 8.28
N ILE A 118 14.28 4.21 8.27
CA ILE A 118 15.50 4.49 7.51
C ILE A 118 15.20 4.65 6.02
N THR A 119 14.47 3.69 5.44
CA THR A 119 14.16 3.74 4.01
C THR A 119 13.15 4.82 3.66
N SER A 120 12.26 5.20 4.58
CA SER A 120 11.40 6.37 4.40
C SER A 120 12.21 7.66 4.35
N ILE A 121 13.21 7.84 5.20
CA ILE A 121 14.11 9.01 5.17
C ILE A 121 14.88 9.05 3.85
N GLN A 122 15.44 7.92 3.41
CA GLN A 122 16.16 7.84 2.14
C GLN A 122 15.26 8.18 0.94
N THR A 123 14.04 7.63 0.92
CA THR A 123 13.07 7.89 -0.16
C THR A 123 12.61 9.35 -0.16
N LYS A 124 12.44 9.94 1.03
CA LYS A 124 12.12 11.36 1.20
C LYS A 124 13.26 12.26 0.68
N SER A 125 14.52 11.94 1.00
CA SER A 125 15.67 12.69 0.49
C SER A 125 15.76 12.67 -1.05
N ILE A 126 15.45 11.54 -1.69
CA ILE A 126 15.37 11.44 -3.16
C ILE A 126 14.24 12.34 -3.70
N LEU A 127 13.16 12.49 -2.94
CA LEU A 127 12.03 13.34 -3.29
C LEU A 127 12.36 14.84 -3.11
N ASP A 128 13.11 15.19 -2.07
CA ASP A 128 13.57 16.55 -1.78
C ASP A 128 14.60 17.06 -2.82
N ASP A 129 15.33 16.16 -3.48
CA ASP A 129 16.23 16.50 -4.60
C ASP A 129 15.47 16.89 -5.90
N LEU A 130 14.17 16.62 -5.96
CA LEU A 130 13.33 16.99 -7.09
C LEU A 130 12.82 18.42 -6.93
N PRO A 131 12.60 19.16 -8.03
CA PRO A 131 12.03 20.50 -7.93
C PRO A 131 10.67 20.44 -7.23
N ASP A 132 10.44 21.37 -6.29
CA ASP A 132 9.18 21.51 -5.58
C ASP A 132 8.03 21.86 -6.52
N ARG A 133 6.81 21.49 -6.13
CA ARG A 133 5.58 21.81 -6.87
C ARG A 133 5.42 23.30 -7.22
N ILE A 134 5.92 24.20 -6.36
CA ILE A 134 5.89 25.65 -6.57
C ILE A 134 6.84 26.06 -7.70
N ASN A 135 7.93 25.32 -7.87
CA ASN A 135 8.93 25.51 -8.92
C ASN A 135 8.57 24.73 -10.21
N LEU A 136 7.64 23.77 -10.14
CA LEU A 136 7.02 23.09 -11.29
C LEU A 136 6.04 24.03 -12.02
N THR A 137 6.57 25.06 -12.68
CA THR A 137 5.79 25.88 -13.62
C THR A 137 5.86 25.27 -15.03
N SER A 138 4.84 25.52 -15.86
CA SER A 138 4.79 25.07 -17.27
C SER A 138 5.97 25.59 -18.13
N SER A 139 6.78 26.50 -17.62
CA SER A 139 8.00 27.02 -18.25
C SER A 139 9.28 26.27 -17.85
N MET A 140 9.19 25.16 -17.10
CA MET A 140 10.37 24.40 -16.67
C MET A 140 11.18 23.91 -17.89
N PRO A 141 12.53 23.98 -17.83
CA PRO A 141 13.39 23.46 -18.89
C PRO A 141 13.10 21.98 -19.15
N ALA A 142 12.96 21.59 -20.42
CA ALA A 142 12.70 20.20 -20.82
C ALA A 142 13.76 19.22 -20.30
N SER A 143 14.98 19.70 -20.03
CA SER A 143 16.08 18.93 -19.42
C SER A 143 15.80 18.54 -17.97
N GLU A 144 15.22 19.44 -17.17
CA GLU A 144 14.87 19.20 -15.77
C GLU A 144 13.67 18.28 -15.65
N LEU A 145 12.65 18.50 -16.48
CA LEU A 145 11.49 17.62 -16.53
C LEU A 145 11.91 16.17 -16.88
N LYS A 146 12.82 16.01 -17.84
CA LYS A 146 13.39 14.71 -18.21
C LYS A 146 14.28 14.11 -17.11
N ARG A 147 14.88 14.93 -16.25
CA ARG A 147 15.62 14.47 -15.07
C ARG A 147 14.65 13.92 -14.03
N THR A 148 13.65 14.71 -13.63
CA THR A 148 12.60 14.31 -12.68
C THR A 148 11.88 13.05 -13.14
N GLN A 149 11.51 12.99 -14.40
CA GLN A 149 10.89 11.81 -15.00
C GLN A 149 11.80 10.57 -14.93
N ARG A 150 13.10 10.71 -15.18
CA ARG A 150 14.04 9.58 -15.07
C ARG A 150 14.21 9.08 -13.65
N VAL A 151 14.16 9.97 -12.66
CA VAL A 151 14.20 9.59 -11.24
C VAL A 151 12.91 8.84 -10.84
N ILE A 152 11.75 9.33 -11.26
CA ILE A 152 10.45 8.77 -10.87
C ILE A 152 10.11 7.48 -11.65
N LEU A 153 10.36 7.45 -12.96
CA LEU A 153 9.93 6.37 -13.87
C LEU A 153 11.05 5.46 -14.37
N ARG A 154 12.32 5.74 -14.04
CA ARG A 154 13.54 4.99 -14.45
C ARG A 154 13.39 4.35 -15.85
N TYR A 155 13.30 5.24 -16.83
CA TYR A 155 12.85 5.01 -18.20
C TYR A 155 13.59 3.89 -18.97
N LYS A 156 12.83 2.90 -19.47
CA LYS A 156 13.07 2.19 -20.75
C LYS A 156 11.71 1.92 -21.41
N LYS A 157 11.68 1.95 -22.76
CA LYS A 157 10.48 1.78 -23.61
C LYS A 157 9.69 0.48 -23.35
N THR A 158 10.27 -0.48 -22.66
CA THR A 158 9.63 -1.75 -22.27
C THR A 158 9.67 -1.92 -20.74
N PRO A 159 8.59 -2.42 -20.11
CA PRO A 159 8.58 -2.72 -18.68
C PRO A 159 9.49 -3.91 -18.39
N GLY A 160 10.79 -3.65 -18.25
CA GLY A 160 11.77 -4.62 -17.80
C GLY A 160 11.81 -4.76 -16.27
N ILE A 161 12.73 -5.59 -15.79
CA ILE A 161 13.00 -5.82 -14.36
C ILE A 161 13.23 -4.51 -13.59
N GLY A 162 13.83 -3.50 -14.23
CA GLY A 162 14.05 -2.18 -13.63
C GLY A 162 12.77 -1.45 -13.20
N HIS A 163 11.65 -1.67 -13.88
CA HIS A 163 10.36 -1.08 -13.50
C HIS A 163 9.85 -1.66 -12.19
N TRP A 164 9.94 -2.99 -12.04
CA TRP A 164 9.52 -3.69 -10.83
C TRP A 164 10.41 -3.35 -9.63
N ILE A 165 11.73 -3.24 -9.84
CA ILE A 165 12.67 -2.79 -8.80
C ILE A 165 12.31 -1.38 -8.32
N MET A 166 11.99 -0.48 -9.24
CA MET A 166 11.60 0.88 -8.90
C MET A 166 10.28 0.91 -8.11
N LEU A 167 9.26 0.16 -8.54
CA LEU A 167 8.01 0.02 -7.79
C LEU A 167 8.25 -0.51 -6.38
N PHE A 168 9.15 -1.49 -6.25
CA PHE A 168 9.56 -2.06 -4.97
C PHE A 168 10.22 -1.00 -4.08
N ILE A 169 11.18 -0.23 -4.60
CA ILE A 169 11.86 0.84 -3.84
C ILE A 169 10.85 1.86 -3.32
N TRP A 170 9.91 2.32 -4.16
CA TRP A 170 8.90 3.31 -3.77
C TRP A 170 7.87 2.79 -2.75
N GLN A 171 7.79 1.47 -2.54
CA GLN A 171 6.81 0.84 -1.66
C GLN A 171 7.43 0.12 -0.47
N PHE A 172 8.75 -0.09 -0.49
CA PHE A 172 9.48 -0.76 0.56
C PHE A 172 9.24 -0.17 1.96
N PRO A 173 9.25 1.17 2.18
CA PRO A 173 8.98 1.72 3.52
C PRO A 173 7.60 1.34 4.06
N SER A 174 6.58 1.41 3.21
CA SER A 174 5.19 1.11 3.54
C SER A 174 4.96 -0.39 3.79
N MET A 175 5.64 -1.25 3.02
CA MET A 175 5.66 -2.70 3.24
C MET A 175 6.30 -3.05 4.60
N MET A 176 7.47 -2.50 4.90
CA MET A 176 8.19 -2.77 6.15
C MET A 176 7.40 -2.28 7.38
N MET A 177 6.76 -1.11 7.28
CA MET A 177 5.86 -0.63 8.33
C MET A 177 4.69 -1.59 8.56
N SER A 178 4.07 -2.08 7.48
CA SER A 178 2.95 -3.01 7.59
C SER A 178 3.37 -4.34 8.25
N TYR A 179 4.54 -4.87 7.88
CA TYR A 179 5.08 -6.07 8.50
C TYR A 179 5.46 -5.86 9.97
N ALA A 180 5.94 -4.68 10.35
CA ALA A 180 6.20 -4.34 11.74
C ALA A 180 4.92 -4.48 12.59
N TRP A 181 3.81 -3.87 12.15
CA TRP A 181 2.53 -3.99 12.84
C TRP A 181 1.98 -5.42 12.88
N CYS A 182 2.07 -6.15 11.77
CA CYS A 182 1.58 -7.53 11.71
C CYS A 182 2.36 -8.44 12.68
N THR A 183 3.69 -8.35 12.68
CA THR A 183 4.56 -9.14 13.56
C THR A 183 4.42 -8.73 15.02
N TYR A 184 4.25 -7.43 15.31
CA TYR A 184 3.96 -6.93 16.65
C TYR A 184 2.66 -7.51 17.21
N LEU A 185 1.55 -7.39 16.47
CA LEU A 185 0.24 -7.91 16.89
C LEU A 185 0.26 -9.44 17.04
N SER A 186 0.97 -10.13 16.15
CA SER A 186 1.16 -11.58 16.26
C SER A 186 1.95 -11.94 17.52
N GLY A 187 3.04 -11.23 17.82
CA GLY A 187 3.84 -11.43 19.04
C GLY A 187 3.03 -11.17 20.30
N LEU A 188 2.22 -10.10 20.31
CA LEU A 188 1.32 -9.80 21.42
C LEU A 188 0.26 -10.90 21.62
N THR A 189 -0.31 -11.40 20.53
CA THR A 189 -1.28 -12.50 20.57
C THR A 189 -0.67 -13.76 21.16
N VAL A 190 0.52 -14.17 20.69
CA VAL A 190 1.23 -15.34 21.23
C VAL A 190 1.57 -15.14 22.71
N TYR A 191 2.03 -13.95 23.10
CA TYR A 191 2.35 -13.63 24.49
C TYR A 191 1.13 -13.77 25.40
N VAL A 192 0.00 -13.15 25.03
CA VAL A 192 -1.24 -13.20 25.80
C VAL A 192 -1.85 -14.61 25.82
N CYS A 193 -1.69 -15.38 24.76
CA CYS A 193 -2.17 -16.77 24.67
C CYS A 193 -1.23 -17.81 25.30
N THR A 194 -0.05 -17.42 25.79
CA THR A 194 0.86 -18.31 26.54
C THR A 194 0.19 -19.22 27.58
N PRO A 195 -0.76 -18.76 28.43
CA PRO A 195 -1.49 -19.64 29.36
C PRO A 195 -2.18 -20.83 28.68
N PHE A 196 -2.79 -20.63 27.51
CA PHE A 196 -3.44 -21.70 26.74
C PHE A 196 -2.43 -22.66 26.13
N ILE A 197 -1.33 -22.13 25.59
CA ILE A 197 -0.28 -22.94 24.92
C ILE A 197 0.42 -23.88 25.90
N ARG A 198 0.55 -23.49 27.17
CA ARG A 198 1.26 -24.25 28.19
C ARG A 198 0.35 -25.09 29.09
N GLU A 199 -0.94 -25.20 28.76
CA GLU A 199 -1.92 -26.02 29.49
C GLU A 199 -1.85 -25.83 31.02
N ARG A 200 -1.63 -24.59 31.48
CA ARG A 200 -1.58 -24.32 32.92
C ARG A 200 -2.98 -24.39 33.52
N GLN A 201 -3.04 -24.62 34.83
CA GLN A 201 -4.30 -24.54 35.56
C GLN A 201 -5.00 -23.19 35.30
N TRP A 202 -6.33 -23.22 35.23
CA TRP A 202 -7.14 -22.04 34.97
C TRP A 202 -6.84 -20.97 36.00
N THR A 203 -6.45 -19.79 35.52
CA THR A 203 -6.01 -18.64 36.32
C THR A 203 -6.56 -17.37 35.70
N THR A 204 -6.51 -16.25 36.43
CA THR A 204 -6.94 -14.93 35.93
C THR A 204 -6.31 -14.53 34.59
N LYS A 205 -5.11 -15.05 34.28
CA LYS A 205 -4.43 -14.84 32.98
C LYS A 205 -5.22 -15.41 31.79
N HIS A 206 -5.97 -16.48 31.99
CA HIS A 206 -6.84 -17.06 30.95
C HIS A 206 -8.01 -16.13 30.66
N ASN A 207 -8.63 -15.54 31.68
CA ASN A 207 -9.70 -14.55 31.51
C ASN A 207 -9.21 -13.33 30.72
N VAL A 208 -8.02 -12.82 31.06
CA VAL A 208 -7.39 -11.71 30.30
C VAL A 208 -7.17 -12.10 28.84
N ALA A 209 -6.70 -13.32 28.59
CA ALA A 209 -6.48 -13.80 27.23
C ALA A 209 -7.78 -13.93 26.41
N ILE A 210 -8.87 -14.38 27.03
CA ILE A 210 -10.19 -14.46 26.38
C ILE A 210 -10.70 -13.06 26.03
N VAL A 211 -10.61 -12.11 26.96
CA VAL A 211 -11.02 -10.72 26.71
C VAL A 211 -10.17 -10.11 25.59
N PHE A 212 -8.85 -10.34 25.61
CA PHE A 212 -7.97 -9.88 24.54
C PHE A 212 -8.34 -10.47 23.17
N LEU A 213 -8.59 -11.79 23.09
CA LEU A 213 -8.95 -12.46 21.84
C LEU A 213 -10.31 -12.02 21.31
N THR A 214 -11.30 -11.81 22.18
CA THR A 214 -12.62 -11.32 21.79
C THR A 214 -12.54 -9.91 21.22
N VAL A 215 -11.86 -8.99 21.91
CA VAL A 215 -11.66 -7.60 21.42
C VAL A 215 -10.85 -7.58 20.12
N SER A 216 -9.76 -8.36 20.04
CA SER A 216 -8.95 -8.48 18.83
C SER A 216 -9.74 -9.07 17.66
N GLY A 217 -10.59 -10.06 17.91
CA GLY A 217 -11.49 -10.66 16.93
C GLY A 217 -12.49 -9.66 16.36
N VAL A 218 -13.15 -8.87 17.22
CA VAL A 218 -14.05 -7.78 16.79
C VAL A 218 -13.29 -6.76 15.93
N GLY A 219 -12.07 -6.41 16.33
CA GLY A 219 -11.20 -5.52 15.55
C GLY A 219 -10.87 -6.07 14.16
N LEU A 220 -10.49 -7.35 14.06
CA LEU A 220 -10.20 -8.03 12.79
C LEU A 220 -11.42 -8.11 11.87
N ILE A 221 -12.59 -8.43 12.43
CA ILE A 221 -13.86 -8.48 11.67
C ILE A 221 -14.19 -7.08 11.13
N THR A 222 -14.09 -6.06 11.98
CA THR A 222 -14.33 -4.66 11.58
C THR A 222 -13.37 -4.21 10.49
N TYR A 223 -12.08 -4.54 10.63
CA TYR A 223 -11.07 -4.28 9.59
C TYR A 223 -11.40 -4.98 8.27
N GLY A 224 -11.88 -6.22 8.33
CA GLY A 224 -12.34 -6.98 7.17
C GLY A 224 -13.52 -6.29 6.47
N PHE A 225 -14.55 -5.89 7.22
CA PHE A 225 -15.70 -5.16 6.68
C PHE A 225 -15.30 -3.83 6.04
N LEU A 226 -14.44 -3.05 6.69
CA LEU A 226 -13.93 -1.79 6.12
C LEU A 226 -13.15 -2.02 4.83
N SER A 227 -12.34 -3.08 4.77
CA SER A 227 -11.57 -3.43 3.59
C SER A 227 -12.47 -3.86 2.42
N ILE A 228 -13.50 -4.67 2.70
CA ILE A 228 -14.51 -5.08 1.71
C ILE A 228 -15.31 -3.88 1.23
N PHE A 229 -15.82 -3.05 2.13
CA PHE A 229 -16.61 -1.87 1.80
C PHE A 229 -15.86 -0.93 0.87
N VAL A 230 -14.59 -0.66 1.20
CA VAL A 230 -13.68 0.10 0.35
C VAL A 230 -13.52 -0.52 -1.03
N TYR A 231 -13.29 -1.83 -1.09
CA TYR A 231 -13.03 -2.53 -2.34
C TYR A 231 -14.28 -2.52 -3.25
N VAL A 232 -15.46 -2.77 -2.66
CA VAL A 232 -16.74 -2.68 -3.35
C VAL A 232 -17.00 -1.26 -3.85
N SER A 233 -16.78 -0.26 -2.99
CA SER A 233 -16.94 1.16 -3.36
C SER A 233 -16.04 1.57 -4.55
N GLU A 234 -14.79 1.10 -4.57
CA GLU A 234 -13.88 1.33 -5.70
C GLU A 234 -14.39 0.67 -6.99
N LYS A 235 -14.91 -0.57 -6.89
CA LYS A 235 -15.45 -1.32 -8.03
C LYS A 235 -16.74 -0.71 -8.59
N ASP A 236 -17.62 -0.23 -7.72
CA ASP A 236 -18.86 0.42 -8.13
C ASP A 236 -18.59 1.77 -8.79
N TYR A 237 -17.58 2.50 -8.29
CA TYR A 237 -17.09 3.70 -8.97
C TYR A 237 -16.54 3.38 -10.37
N GLU A 238 -15.68 2.37 -10.50
CA GLU A 238 -15.15 1.94 -11.81
C GLU A 238 -16.27 1.57 -12.79
N ARG A 239 -17.31 0.87 -12.32
CA ARG A 239 -18.48 0.51 -13.14
C ARG A 239 -19.30 1.71 -13.58
N SER A 240 -19.54 2.66 -12.68
CA SER A 240 -20.32 3.89 -12.96
C SER A 240 -19.64 4.77 -14.01
N VAL A 241 -18.31 4.87 -13.96
CA VAL A 241 -17.53 5.59 -14.96
C VAL A 241 -17.56 4.85 -16.30
N ALA A 242 -17.48 3.52 -16.30
CA ALA A 242 -17.55 2.73 -17.53
C ALA A 242 -18.93 2.82 -18.22
N SER A 243 -20.03 2.78 -17.45
CA SER A 243 -21.38 2.90 -18.00
C SER A 243 -21.65 4.27 -18.62
N THR A 244 -21.16 5.35 -17.98
CA THR A 244 -21.31 6.71 -18.52
C THR A 244 -20.63 6.86 -19.87
N ARG A 245 -19.48 6.21 -20.09
CA ARG A 245 -18.74 6.27 -21.37
C ARG A 245 -19.44 5.59 -22.53
N ILE A 246 -20.09 4.46 -22.28
CA ILE A 246 -20.85 3.76 -23.32
C ILE A 246 -21.97 4.67 -23.81
N SER A 247 -22.69 5.33 -22.90
CA SER A 247 -23.75 6.30 -23.25
C SER A 247 -23.25 7.53 -24.02
N THR A 248 -22.00 7.95 -23.84
CA THR A 248 -21.43 9.10 -24.59
C THR A 248 -20.91 8.68 -25.97
N ASN A 249 -20.25 7.52 -26.09
CA ASN A 249 -19.67 7.06 -27.35
C ASN A 249 -20.72 6.63 -28.38
N ASP A 250 -21.94 6.29 -27.97
CA ASP A 250 -23.04 5.99 -28.89
C ASP A 250 -23.51 7.23 -29.72
N ASN A 251 -22.93 8.41 -29.47
CA ASN A 251 -23.30 9.67 -30.13
C ASN A 251 -22.24 10.30 -31.07
N GLU A 252 -21.06 9.68 -31.28
CA GLU A 252 -20.04 10.22 -32.20
C GLU A 252 -19.67 9.25 -33.35
N PRO A 253 -19.56 9.71 -34.62
CA PRO A 253 -19.11 8.88 -35.74
C PRO A 253 -17.60 8.63 -35.70
N THR A 254 -17.25 7.38 -35.97
CA THR A 254 -15.93 6.72 -35.81
C THR A 254 -14.80 7.30 -36.68
N GLU A 255 -13.69 7.70 -36.07
CA GLU A 255 -12.37 7.83 -36.71
C GLU A 255 -11.33 6.87 -36.07
N ASP A 256 -10.34 6.47 -36.89
CA ASP A 256 -9.51 5.26 -36.79
C ASP A 256 -8.55 5.12 -35.58
N PRO A 257 -8.12 3.89 -35.23
CA PRO A 257 -7.43 3.59 -33.98
C PRO A 257 -5.93 3.37 -34.15
N ILE A 258 -5.10 4.30 -33.67
CA ILE A 258 -3.66 4.04 -33.45
C ILE A 258 -3.25 4.29 -31.98
N CYS A 259 -4.18 4.67 -31.11
CA CYS A 259 -3.99 4.67 -29.66
C CYS A 259 -5.27 4.26 -28.90
N THR A 260 -5.74 3.02 -29.10
CA THR A 260 -6.71 2.41 -28.17
C THR A 260 -6.01 1.93 -26.89
N VAL A 261 -5.35 2.86 -26.21
CA VAL A 261 -5.02 2.70 -24.79
C VAL A 261 -6.22 3.25 -24.05
N GLN A 262 -7.14 2.38 -23.64
CA GLN A 262 -7.99 2.56 -22.46
C GLN A 262 -8.25 4.05 -22.14
N ASN A 263 -9.00 4.74 -23.00
CA ASN A 263 -9.25 6.17 -22.90
C ASN A 263 -10.05 6.45 -21.63
N PHE A 264 -9.33 6.61 -20.52
CA PHE A 264 -9.73 7.44 -19.41
C PHE A 264 -9.53 8.87 -19.90
N PRO A 265 -10.58 9.72 -19.97
CA PRO A 265 -10.36 11.16 -20.06
C PRO A 265 -9.63 11.52 -18.77
N LEU A 266 -8.31 11.70 -18.88
CA LEU A 266 -7.47 12.08 -17.75
C LEU A 266 -7.90 13.45 -17.20
N GLU A 267 -8.57 14.27 -18.01
CA GLU A 267 -9.11 15.56 -17.59
C GLU A 267 -10.17 15.39 -16.50
N ASP A 268 -11.17 14.51 -16.64
CA ASP A 268 -12.20 14.33 -15.60
C ASP A 268 -11.64 13.72 -14.31
N TYR A 269 -10.65 12.82 -14.41
CA TYR A 269 -10.01 12.23 -13.23
C TYR A 269 -9.05 13.19 -12.53
N VAL A 270 -8.26 13.96 -13.28
CA VAL A 270 -7.39 15.02 -12.74
C VAL A 270 -8.23 16.15 -12.18
N GLN A 271 -9.36 16.49 -12.80
CA GLN A 271 -10.27 17.54 -12.32
C GLN A 271 -11.07 17.08 -11.09
N ASP A 272 -11.45 15.80 -10.99
CA ASP A 272 -12.05 15.24 -9.76
C ASP A 272 -11.01 15.05 -8.64
N ARG A 273 -9.77 14.63 -8.97
CA ARG A 273 -8.65 14.52 -8.01
C ARG A 273 -8.22 15.91 -7.52
N SER A 274 -8.14 16.90 -8.40
CA SER A 274 -7.90 18.31 -8.08
C SER A 274 -9.04 18.91 -7.23
N ARG A 275 -10.31 18.51 -7.45
CA ARG A 275 -11.42 18.87 -6.55
C ARG A 275 -11.28 18.23 -5.17
N ARG A 276 -10.82 16.98 -5.07
CA ARG A 276 -10.55 16.30 -3.77
C ARG A 276 -9.37 16.92 -3.01
N THR A 277 -8.31 17.36 -3.69
CA THR A 277 -7.14 18.01 -3.06
C THR A 277 -7.44 19.48 -2.69
N SER A 278 -8.20 20.21 -3.52
CA SER A 278 -8.70 21.56 -3.19
C SER A 278 -9.63 21.57 -1.98
N GLY A 279 -10.48 20.53 -1.83
CA GLY A 279 -11.28 20.32 -0.62
C GLY A 279 -10.45 19.99 0.64
N ARG A 280 -9.29 19.36 0.48
CA ARG A 280 -8.34 19.06 1.56
C ARG A 280 -7.53 20.30 2.01
N SER A 281 -7.17 21.17 1.07
CA SER A 281 -6.45 22.41 1.37
C SER A 281 -7.31 23.45 2.11
N LYS A 282 -8.60 23.57 1.75
CA LYS A 282 -9.55 24.43 2.47
C LYS A 282 -9.80 23.98 3.93
N LYS A 283 -9.66 22.69 4.24
CA LYS A 283 -9.77 22.18 5.62
C LYS A 283 -8.50 22.42 6.47
N LYS A 284 -7.34 22.63 5.85
CA LYS A 284 -6.09 22.99 6.57
C LYS A 284 -6.00 24.47 6.97
N LEU A 285 -6.90 25.33 6.47
CA LEU A 285 -6.97 26.75 6.80
C LEU A 285 -8.02 27.10 7.87
N LEU A 286 -8.69 26.10 8.44
CA LEU A 286 -9.76 26.24 9.43
C LEU A 286 -9.45 25.55 10.77
N ILE A 287 -8.16 25.28 11.05
CA ILE A 287 -7.66 24.85 12.36
C ILE A 287 -6.45 25.71 12.71
#